data_AF-A0A328S7X0-F1
#
_entry.id   AF-A0A328S7X0-F1
#
_cell.length_a   1.000
_cell.length_b   1.000
_cell.length_c   1.000
_cell.angle_alpha   90.00
_cell.angle_beta   90.00
_cell.angle_gamma   90.00
#
_symmetry.space_group_name_H-M   'P 1'
#
loop_
_entity.id
_entity.type
_entity.pdbx_description
1 polymer ?
#
loop_
_entity_poly.entity_id
_entity_poly.type
_entity_poly.pdbx_seq_one_letter_code
_entity_poly.pdbx_strand_id
1 'polypeptide(L)'
;MKDYVVMDLENPNFRQNSICAIGIIQVKNNSITEKKYSLINPEDTFDRINMDITKIAPHMVQDSPTLPEYWPKIRDLLTDNIIIGHNITYDLKLLSKSLQRYNISAPDFRYICTLSLSRRYLDLPSYKLENIAKKLHIIYNPHNAIEDARAAYELFEHMDRHEGISEKESKHYHYVPKIVEKYDPKLSTNINNLYGMIRVIMFSEYMTEAQFKLFEQWYRNNRQYNQYLIFHKINLELKRIIEQGYMTGSDKKTLVNTVDFVSISSIYSRKTLKTQVLQGIIKTITADNSVTLEELTHLKRWLMRNTSLKGTYPYDKILKITNVMLNQGVMTAKEQEKISQELKDLINPIKTTNEEFTLKDKVFCLSGEFKHGNKEKIKYLLEKEGCIAKTSVSQKVDYLFVGDLGSPAWKYGNIGGKIVKAQKLQDNGGKIKIISEENLFKILKY
;
A
#
# COMPACT_ATOMS: atom_id res chain seq x y z
N MET A 1 8.40 23.98 30.00
CA MET A 1 7.09 23.27 29.88
C MET A 1 6.71 22.64 31.21
N LYS A 2 5.42 22.53 31.62
CA LYS A 2 5.07 22.14 33.01
C LYS A 2 4.60 20.70 33.23
N ASP A 3 3.82 20.18 32.29
CA ASP A 3 3.18 18.86 32.41
C ASP A 3 3.54 18.01 31.19
N TYR A 4 4.17 16.86 31.42
CA TYR A 4 4.62 15.96 30.36
C TYR A 4 4.97 14.59 30.93
N VAL A 5 5.25 13.64 30.04
CA VAL A 5 5.75 12.32 30.41
C VAL A 5 7.05 12.03 29.68
N VAL A 6 7.98 11.33 30.31
CA VAL A 6 9.21 10.87 29.69
C VAL A 6 9.17 9.36 29.58
N MET A 7 9.48 8.81 28.41
CA MET A 7 9.34 7.37 28.13
C MET A 7 10.55 6.81 27.38
N ASP A 8 10.90 5.57 27.72
CA ASP A 8 11.85 4.73 26.99
C ASP A 8 11.39 3.26 27.02
N LEU A 9 11.76 2.46 26.01
CA LEU A 9 11.31 1.08 25.82
C LEU A 9 12.47 0.15 25.47
N GLU A 10 12.40 -1.09 25.95
CA GLU A 10 13.31 -2.16 25.53
C GLU A 10 12.59 -3.21 24.66
N ASN A 11 13.28 -3.73 23.65
CA ASN A 11 12.78 -4.80 22.78
C ASN A 11 13.57 -6.11 22.92
N PRO A 12 12.90 -7.27 22.89
CA PRO A 12 13.54 -8.57 23.11
C PRO A 12 14.35 -9.08 21.92
N ASN A 13 14.09 -8.59 20.70
CA ASN A 13 14.70 -9.10 19.46
C ASN A 13 14.76 -8.05 18.33
N PHE A 14 15.46 -8.38 17.23
CA PHE A 14 15.69 -7.46 16.10
C PHE A 14 14.43 -7.10 15.28
N ARG A 15 13.30 -7.81 15.44
CA ARG A 15 12.08 -7.57 14.64
C ARG A 15 11.42 -6.22 14.94
N GLN A 16 11.71 -5.65 16.11
CA GLN A 16 11.23 -4.34 16.55
C GLN A 16 9.71 -4.23 16.44
N ASN A 17 8.99 -5.24 16.91
CA ASN A 17 7.53 -5.29 16.92
C ASN A 17 6.97 -5.81 18.26
N SER A 18 7.79 -5.92 19.30
CA SER A 18 7.42 -6.34 20.65
C SER A 18 8.29 -5.60 21.66
N ILE A 19 7.78 -5.36 22.87
CA ILE A 19 8.51 -4.73 23.98
C ILE A 19 8.65 -5.72 25.14
N CYS A 20 9.78 -5.68 25.84
CA CYS A 20 10.02 -6.48 27.05
C CYS A 20 10.19 -5.63 28.32
N ALA A 21 10.35 -4.31 28.20
CA ALA A 21 10.23 -3.38 29.32
C ALA A 21 9.76 -2.00 28.86
N ILE A 22 9.18 -1.26 29.80
CA ILE A 22 8.76 0.12 29.64
C ILE A 22 9.08 0.93 30.90
N GLY A 23 9.68 2.09 30.72
CA GLY A 23 9.93 3.08 31.76
C GLY A 23 9.19 4.38 31.43
N ILE A 24 8.42 4.91 32.39
CA ILE A 24 7.70 6.18 32.26
C ILE A 24 7.93 7.04 33.50
N ILE A 25 8.27 8.30 33.30
CA ILE A 25 8.33 9.32 34.34
C ILE A 25 7.26 10.36 34.06
N GLN A 26 6.35 10.60 35.00
CA GLN A 26 5.36 11.67 34.91
C GLN A 26 5.88 12.91 35.61
N VAL A 27 5.81 14.04 34.91
CA VAL A 27 6.13 15.36 35.44
C VAL A 27 4.86 16.20 35.43
N LYS A 28 4.51 16.78 36.58
CA LYS A 28 3.44 17.77 36.71
C LYS A 28 3.94 18.96 37.49
N ASN A 29 3.57 20.16 37.05
CA ASN A 29 4.02 21.42 37.66
C ASN A 29 5.55 21.44 37.89
N ASN A 30 6.34 21.03 36.89
CA ASN A 30 7.81 20.94 36.94
C ASN A 30 8.39 19.95 37.98
N SER A 31 7.57 19.06 38.56
CA SER A 31 8.02 18.08 39.54
C SER A 31 7.67 16.66 39.11
N ILE A 32 8.57 15.70 39.33
CA ILE A 32 8.27 14.29 39.11
C ILE A 32 7.17 13.87 40.09
N THR A 33 6.02 13.46 39.58
CA THR A 33 4.90 12.98 40.39
C THR A 33 4.81 11.46 40.44
N GLU A 34 5.31 10.78 39.41
CA GLU A 34 5.26 9.32 39.36
C GLU A 34 6.40 8.74 38.51
N LYS A 35 6.87 7.55 38.89
CA LYS A 35 7.76 6.71 38.09
C LYS A 35 7.09 5.34 37.93
N LYS A 36 6.82 4.93 36.70
CA LYS A 36 6.27 3.61 36.38
C LYS A 36 7.33 2.82 35.62
N TYR A 37 7.60 1.60 36.09
CA TYR A 37 8.43 0.63 35.40
C TYR A 37 7.69 -0.70 35.36
N SER A 38 7.72 -1.39 34.22
CA SER A 38 7.21 -2.75 34.11
C SER A 38 8.09 -3.53 33.14
N LEU A 39 8.47 -4.73 33.55
CA LEU A 39 8.73 -5.79 32.59
C LEU A 39 7.41 -6.15 31.90
N ILE A 40 7.51 -6.53 30.63
CA ILE A 40 6.38 -6.92 29.80
C ILE A 40 6.70 -8.29 29.23
N ASN A 41 5.78 -9.24 29.36
CA ASN A 41 5.87 -10.49 28.62
C ASN A 41 5.58 -10.18 27.14
N PRO A 42 6.58 -10.26 26.24
CA PRO A 42 6.37 -9.91 24.84
C PRO A 42 5.61 -10.99 24.06
N GLU A 43 5.42 -12.18 24.65
CA GLU A 43 4.98 -13.40 23.95
C GLU A 43 5.79 -13.59 22.65
N ASP A 44 7.12 -13.48 22.79
CA ASP A 44 8.05 -13.42 21.67
C ASP A 44 9.43 -13.96 22.06
N THR A 45 10.25 -14.28 21.06
CA THR A 45 11.61 -14.79 21.30
C THR A 45 12.57 -13.68 21.73
N PHE A 46 13.62 -14.04 22.46
CA PHE A 46 14.70 -13.13 22.84
C PHE A 46 15.97 -13.45 22.05
N ASP A 47 16.55 -12.44 21.42
CA ASP A 47 17.84 -12.57 20.75
C ASP A 47 18.97 -12.33 21.75
N ARG A 48 20.06 -13.10 21.63
CA ARG A 48 21.22 -12.98 22.51
C ARG A 48 21.76 -11.55 22.60
N ILE A 49 21.87 -10.86 21.46
CA ILE A 49 22.39 -9.49 21.40
C ILE A 49 21.50 -8.54 22.22
N ASN A 50 20.18 -8.67 22.11
CA ASN A 50 19.25 -7.84 22.88
C ASN A 50 19.35 -8.14 24.38
N MET A 51 19.42 -9.41 24.78
CA MET A 51 19.62 -9.78 26.19
C MET A 51 20.95 -9.26 26.73
N ASP A 52 22.02 -9.31 25.93
CA ASP A 52 23.34 -8.81 26.33
C ASP A 52 23.33 -7.29 26.54
N ILE A 53 22.50 -6.55 25.79
CA ILE A 53 22.33 -5.10 25.89
C ILE A 53 21.44 -4.73 27.08
N THR A 54 20.22 -5.26 27.12
CA THR A 54 19.17 -4.85 28.09
C THR A 54 19.24 -5.57 29.43
N LYS A 55 19.98 -6.69 29.47
CA LYS A 55 20.04 -7.62 30.61
C LYS A 55 18.70 -8.25 30.99
N ILE A 56 17.71 -8.22 30.09
CA ILE A 56 16.40 -8.85 30.29
C ILE A 56 16.38 -10.21 29.60
N ALA A 57 16.18 -11.28 30.38
CA ALA A 57 16.08 -12.65 29.89
C ALA A 57 14.62 -13.16 29.92
N PRO A 58 14.27 -14.18 29.11
CA PRO A 58 12.91 -14.73 29.04
C PRO A 58 12.29 -15.10 30.40
N HIS A 59 13.07 -15.71 31.29
CA HIS A 59 12.59 -16.13 32.61
C HIS A 59 12.20 -14.96 33.52
N MET A 60 12.73 -13.75 33.27
CA MET A 60 12.41 -12.55 34.06
C MET A 60 11.03 -11.98 33.70
N VAL A 61 10.57 -12.21 32.46
CA VAL A 61 9.31 -11.66 31.94
C VAL A 61 8.18 -12.67 31.94
N GLN A 62 8.43 -13.94 32.30
CA GLN A 62 7.46 -15.03 32.17
C GLN A 62 6.14 -14.74 32.92
N ASP A 63 6.24 -14.21 34.14
CA ASP A 63 5.09 -13.87 34.99
C ASP A 63 4.71 -12.37 34.93
N SER A 64 5.35 -11.61 34.03
CA SER A 64 5.04 -10.20 33.80
C SER A 64 3.78 -10.03 32.95
N PRO A 65 3.04 -8.91 33.06
CA PRO A 65 1.88 -8.68 32.22
C PRO A 65 2.28 -8.61 30.73
N THR A 66 1.40 -9.11 29.87
CA THR A 66 1.47 -8.86 28.42
C THR A 66 1.15 -7.40 28.11
N LEU A 67 1.48 -6.95 26.89
CA LEU A 67 1.17 -5.58 26.50
C LEU A 67 -0.35 -5.26 26.55
N PRO A 68 -1.27 -6.12 26.09
CA PRO A 68 -2.72 -5.86 26.23
C PRO A 68 -3.20 -5.69 27.67
N GLU A 69 -2.57 -6.38 28.62
CA GLU A 69 -2.91 -6.28 30.05
C GLU A 69 -2.35 -5.01 30.68
N TYR A 70 -1.17 -4.57 30.25
CA TYR A 70 -0.53 -3.36 30.78
C TYR A 70 -1.01 -2.07 30.10
N TRP A 71 -1.34 -2.12 28.81
CA TRP A 71 -1.70 -0.95 27.99
C TRP A 71 -2.82 -0.09 28.58
N PRO A 72 -3.94 -0.65 29.09
CA PRO A 72 -5.00 0.15 29.73
C PRO A 72 -4.51 1.01 30.91
N LYS A 73 -3.42 0.62 31.58
CA LYS A 73 -2.87 1.35 32.74
C LYS A 73 -2.06 2.59 32.35
N ILE A 74 -1.60 2.66 31.10
CA ILE A 74 -0.68 3.71 30.63
C ILE A 74 -1.21 4.48 29.42
N ARG A 75 -2.26 3.99 28.75
CA ARG A 75 -2.80 4.59 27.52
C ARG A 75 -3.10 6.08 27.71
N ASP A 76 -3.98 6.40 28.65
CA ASP A 76 -4.47 7.78 28.85
C ASP A 76 -3.32 8.70 29.27
N LEU A 77 -2.40 8.19 30.09
CA LEU A 77 -1.18 8.91 30.47
C LEU A 77 -0.35 9.32 29.25
N LEU A 78 -0.19 8.43 28.27
CA LEU A 78 0.60 8.69 27.06
C LEU A 78 -0.17 9.50 26.00
N THR A 79 -1.50 9.41 25.94
CA THR A 79 -2.31 10.15 24.97
C THR A 79 -2.63 11.57 25.41
N ASP A 80 -2.78 11.80 26.72
CA ASP A 80 -3.20 13.10 27.25
C ASP A 80 -2.01 14.05 27.42
N ASN A 81 -0.78 13.51 27.47
CA ASN A 81 0.45 14.28 27.72
C ASN A 81 1.35 14.35 26.48
N ILE A 82 2.30 15.30 26.50
CA ILE A 82 3.42 15.30 25.55
C ILE A 82 4.45 14.27 26.03
N ILE A 83 4.83 13.35 25.14
CA ILE A 83 5.83 12.33 25.40
C ILE A 83 7.22 12.86 25.04
N ILE A 84 8.13 12.86 26.00
CA ILE A 84 9.53 13.19 25.81
C ILE A 84 10.34 11.91 25.81
N GLY A 85 11.37 11.84 24.98
CA GLY A 85 12.38 10.80 25.07
C GLY A 85 13.52 11.04 24.11
N HIS A 86 14.57 10.24 24.25
CA HIS A 86 15.73 10.32 23.38
C HIS A 86 15.53 9.45 22.16
N ASN A 87 15.56 10.04 20.96
CA ASN A 87 15.19 9.34 19.72
C ASN A 87 13.77 8.72 19.76
N ILE A 88 12.85 9.34 20.51
CA ILE A 88 11.52 8.81 20.89
C ILE A 88 10.64 8.31 19.73
N THR A 89 10.87 8.75 18.48
CA THR A 89 10.13 8.22 17.32
C THR A 89 10.41 6.74 17.06
N TYR A 90 11.55 6.22 17.53
CA TYR A 90 11.85 4.80 17.54
C TYR A 90 10.91 4.06 18.49
N ASP A 91 10.81 4.52 19.74
CA ASP A 91 9.97 3.94 20.79
C ASP A 91 8.49 4.00 20.45
N LEU A 92 8.01 5.13 19.95
CA LEU A 92 6.61 5.27 19.50
C LEU A 92 6.28 4.29 18.38
N LYS A 93 7.24 4.03 17.48
CA LYS A 93 7.09 3.02 16.41
C LYS A 93 7.11 1.60 16.95
N LEU A 94 7.98 1.31 17.90
CA LEU A 94 8.07 0.02 18.57
C LEU A 94 6.78 -0.29 19.34
N LEU A 95 6.29 0.65 20.15
CA LEU A 95 5.01 0.57 20.86
C LEU A 95 3.84 0.37 19.89
N SER A 96 3.76 1.18 18.84
CA SER A 96 2.68 1.09 17.85
C SER A 96 2.63 -0.27 17.16
N LYS A 97 3.79 -0.80 16.73
CA LYS A 97 3.86 -2.15 16.16
C LYS A 97 3.51 -3.25 17.18
N SER A 98 3.90 -3.06 18.44
CA SER A 98 3.59 -4.00 19.50
C SER A 98 2.09 -4.07 19.77
N LEU A 99 1.40 -2.93 19.83
CA LEU A 99 -0.07 -2.87 19.92
C LEU A 99 -0.75 -3.56 18.73
N GLN A 100 -0.19 -3.39 17.52
CA GLN A 100 -0.73 -4.03 16.33
C GLN A 100 -0.64 -5.56 16.32
N ARG A 101 0.36 -6.16 16.97
CA ARG A 101 0.42 -7.63 17.12
C ARG A 101 -0.82 -8.18 17.82
N TYR A 102 -1.45 -7.37 18.66
CA TYR A 102 -2.65 -7.70 19.42
C TYR A 102 -3.94 -7.14 18.81
N ASN A 103 -3.88 -6.64 17.56
CA ASN A 103 -5.00 -5.95 16.91
C ASN A 103 -5.53 -4.71 17.68
N ILE A 104 -4.69 -4.10 18.52
CA ILE A 104 -5.01 -2.86 19.20
C ILE A 104 -4.58 -1.69 18.30
N SER A 105 -5.51 -0.74 18.06
CA SER A 105 -5.18 0.46 17.30
C SER A 105 -4.21 1.34 18.08
N ALA A 106 -3.07 1.68 17.47
CA ALA A 106 -2.16 2.69 18.02
C ALA A 106 -2.84 4.07 17.95
N PRO A 107 -2.89 4.85 19.04
CA PRO A 107 -3.39 6.21 19.00
C PRO A 107 -2.34 7.16 18.40
N ASP A 108 -2.76 8.40 18.16
CA ASP A 108 -1.83 9.49 17.86
C ASP A 108 -1.15 9.96 19.14
N PHE A 109 0.13 10.30 19.04
CA PHE A 109 0.91 10.80 20.17
C PHE A 109 1.45 12.19 19.88
N ARG A 110 1.50 13.05 20.91
CA ARG A 110 2.29 14.29 20.89
C ARG A 110 3.64 13.99 21.50
N TYR A 111 4.73 14.46 20.87
CA TYR A 111 6.07 14.17 21.38
C TYR A 111 7.07 15.29 21.18
N ILE A 112 8.11 15.30 22.02
CA ILE A 112 9.33 16.10 21.87
C ILE A 112 10.53 15.15 21.95
N CYS A 113 11.42 15.25 20.97
CA CYS A 113 12.58 14.34 20.86
C CYS A 113 13.85 15.04 21.36
N THR A 114 14.42 14.57 22.48
CA THR A 114 15.62 15.18 23.05
C THR A 114 16.82 15.05 22.13
N LEU A 115 16.94 13.99 21.33
CA LEU A 115 17.97 13.90 20.28
C LEU A 115 17.87 15.05 19.26
N SER A 116 16.64 15.43 18.87
CA SER A 116 16.44 16.53 17.92
C SER A 116 16.77 17.88 18.56
N LEU A 117 16.41 18.07 19.83
CA LEU A 117 16.75 19.26 20.59
C LEU A 117 18.26 19.37 20.82
N SER A 118 18.92 18.28 21.24
CA SER A 118 20.36 18.26 21.46
C SER A 118 21.12 18.62 20.20
N ARG A 119 20.72 18.13 19.02
CA ARG A 119 21.34 18.53 17.73
C ARG A 119 21.16 20.00 17.38
N ARG A 120 20.15 20.66 17.95
CA ARG A 120 19.86 22.08 17.71
C ARG A 120 20.63 22.98 18.68
N TYR A 121 20.67 22.58 19.95
CA TYR A 121 21.10 23.46 21.04
C TYR A 121 22.47 23.09 21.63
N LEU A 122 22.96 21.87 21.40
CA LEU A 122 24.26 21.42 21.89
C LEU A 122 25.21 21.24 20.71
N ASP A 123 26.47 21.63 20.90
CA ASP A 123 27.55 21.32 19.96
C ASP A 123 28.38 20.16 20.52
N LEU A 124 28.05 18.94 20.09
CA LEU A 124 28.67 17.72 20.58
C LEU A 124 29.12 16.82 19.42
N PRO A 125 30.25 16.10 19.56
CA PRO A 125 30.74 15.16 18.54
C PRO A 125 29.82 13.94 18.39
N SER A 126 28.99 13.65 19.40
CA SER A 126 28.04 12.55 19.38
C SER A 126 26.82 12.90 20.21
N TYR A 127 25.65 12.59 19.64
CA TYR A 127 24.36 12.83 20.28
C TYR A 127 23.70 11.56 20.80
N LYS A 128 24.46 10.47 21.00
CA LYS A 128 23.93 9.31 21.73
C LYS A 128 23.66 9.70 23.18
N LEU A 129 22.57 9.21 23.78
CA LEU A 129 22.19 9.54 25.15
C LEU A 129 23.35 9.33 26.12
N GLU A 130 24.04 8.19 26.05
CA GLU A 130 25.21 7.89 26.90
C GLU A 130 26.32 8.95 26.81
N ASN A 131 26.59 9.46 25.61
CA ASN A 131 27.66 10.44 25.39
C ASN A 131 27.27 11.82 25.89
N ILE A 132 25.99 12.20 25.69
CA ILE A 132 25.46 13.45 26.24
C ILE A 132 25.42 13.39 27.76
N ALA A 133 24.93 12.28 28.32
CA ALA A 133 24.86 12.04 29.76
C ALA A 133 26.24 12.16 30.42
N LYS A 134 27.28 11.54 29.83
CA LYS A 134 28.68 11.71 30.29
C LYS A 134 29.12 13.17 30.30
N LYS A 135 28.78 13.95 29.28
CA LYS A 135 29.16 15.37 29.18
C LYS A 135 28.43 16.24 30.21
N LEU A 136 27.19 15.88 30.53
CA LEU A 136 26.36 16.58 31.52
C LEU A 136 26.49 16.01 32.94
N HIS A 137 27.41 15.07 33.16
CA HIS A 137 27.61 14.38 34.44
C HIS A 137 26.35 13.67 34.97
N ILE A 138 25.48 13.21 34.06
CA ILE A 138 24.30 12.39 34.37
C ILE A 138 24.75 10.94 34.49
N ILE A 139 24.70 10.40 35.71
CA ILE A 139 25.03 9.00 35.99
C ILE A 139 23.76 8.17 35.89
N TYR A 140 23.76 7.14 35.05
CA TYR A 140 22.64 6.20 34.89
C TYR A 140 23.16 4.85 34.37
N ASN A 141 22.33 3.81 34.45
CA ASN A 141 22.61 2.51 33.85
C ASN A 141 21.97 2.45 32.45
N PRO A 142 22.75 2.45 31.35
CA PRO A 142 22.20 2.42 30.00
C PRO A 142 21.43 1.13 29.71
N HIS A 143 20.47 1.21 28.79
CA HIS A 143 19.63 0.08 28.37
C HIS A 143 18.77 -0.48 29.50
N ASN A 144 18.40 0.39 30.43
CA ASN A 144 17.37 0.16 31.42
C ASN A 144 16.30 1.23 31.22
N ALA A 145 15.12 0.82 30.75
CA ALA A 145 14.07 1.74 30.32
C ALA A 145 13.75 2.88 31.31
N ILE A 146 13.74 2.63 32.63
CA ILE A 146 13.43 3.72 33.59
C ILE A 146 14.61 4.66 33.82
N GLU A 147 15.84 4.13 33.75
CA GLU A 147 17.06 4.93 33.86
C GLU A 147 17.33 5.74 32.59
N ASP A 148 17.08 5.18 31.41
CA ASP A 148 17.15 5.89 30.12
C ASP A 148 16.09 7.00 30.05
N ALA A 149 14.86 6.72 30.51
CA ALA A 149 13.83 7.75 30.67
C ALA A 149 14.26 8.86 31.65
N ARG A 150 14.93 8.52 32.75
CA ARG A 150 15.47 9.51 33.71
C ARG A 150 16.59 10.35 33.10
N ALA A 151 17.53 9.74 32.39
CA ALA A 151 18.59 10.46 31.71
C ALA A 151 18.03 11.40 30.62
N ALA A 152 17.00 10.96 29.88
CA ALA A 152 16.29 11.80 28.93
C ALA A 152 15.54 12.96 29.60
N TYR A 153 14.95 12.75 30.79
CA TYR A 153 14.34 13.80 31.61
C TYR A 153 15.37 14.85 32.02
N GLU A 154 16.51 14.45 32.59
CA GLU A 154 17.55 15.39 33.04
C GLU A 154 18.15 16.18 31.88
N LEU A 155 18.36 15.53 30.74
CA LEU A 155 18.77 16.19 29.50
C LEU A 155 17.72 17.20 29.02
N PHE A 156 16.44 16.82 29.02
CA PHE A 156 15.37 17.72 28.63
C PHE A 156 15.31 18.95 29.54
N GLU A 157 15.31 18.74 30.86
CA GLU A 157 15.31 19.81 31.86
C GLU A 157 16.53 20.72 31.76
N HIS A 158 17.70 20.16 31.45
CA HIS A 158 18.89 20.96 31.16
C HIS A 158 18.64 21.90 29.97
N MET A 159 18.10 21.40 28.86
CA MET A 159 17.81 22.23 27.69
C MET A 159 16.64 23.21 27.92
N ASP A 160 15.58 22.80 28.62
CA ASP A 160 14.41 23.66 28.92
C ASP A 160 14.81 24.87 29.75
N ARG A 161 15.70 24.69 30.74
CA ARG A 161 16.22 25.80 31.56
C ARG A 161 17.02 26.85 30.77
N HIS A 162 17.70 26.45 29.71
CA HIS A 162 18.54 27.38 28.91
C HIS A 162 17.75 28.00 27.75
N GLU A 163 16.88 27.23 27.11
CA GLU A 163 16.24 27.62 25.84
C GLU A 163 14.75 27.97 25.99
N GLY A 164 14.11 27.64 27.11
CA GLY A 164 12.69 27.89 27.34
C GLY A 164 11.78 27.11 26.38
N ILE A 165 11.91 25.78 26.37
CA ILE A 165 11.18 24.90 25.47
C ILE A 165 9.68 24.93 25.81
N SER A 166 8.89 25.33 24.82
CA SER A 166 7.44 25.42 24.93
C SER A 166 6.75 24.21 24.30
N GLU A 167 5.49 23.97 24.67
CA GLU A 167 4.66 22.90 24.09
C GLU A 167 4.49 23.01 22.57
N LYS A 168 4.70 24.20 21.98
CA LYS A 168 4.66 24.44 20.53
C LYS A 168 5.75 23.69 19.78
N GLU A 169 6.79 23.23 20.48
CA GLU A 169 7.84 22.37 19.91
C GLU A 169 7.39 20.92 19.71
N SER A 170 6.26 20.54 20.31
CA SER A 170 5.73 19.19 20.16
C SER A 170 5.32 18.90 18.72
N LYS A 171 5.59 17.66 18.31
CA LYS A 171 5.23 17.10 17.01
C LYS A 171 4.14 16.06 17.21
N HIS A 172 3.35 15.86 16.16
CA HIS A 172 2.38 14.76 16.11
C HIS A 172 3.03 13.53 15.48
N TYR A 173 2.83 12.39 16.14
CA TYR A 173 3.18 11.09 15.63
C TYR A 173 1.88 10.33 15.31
N HIS A 174 1.74 9.94 14.05
CA HIS A 174 0.66 9.08 13.57
C HIS A 174 1.28 7.80 13.00
N TYR A 175 0.95 6.65 13.58
CA TYR A 175 1.48 5.39 13.10
C TYR A 175 0.71 4.90 11.88
N VAL A 176 1.45 4.67 10.79
CA VAL A 176 0.91 4.09 9.57
C VAL A 176 1.50 2.69 9.39
N PRO A 177 0.71 1.60 9.54
CA PRO A 177 1.21 0.26 9.31
C PRO A 177 1.76 0.12 7.90
N LYS A 178 3.05 -0.22 7.80
CA LYS A 178 3.56 -0.79 6.56
C LYS A 178 2.97 -2.19 6.46
N ILE A 179 2.16 -2.44 5.44
CA ILE A 179 1.78 -3.82 5.11
C ILE A 179 3.04 -4.54 4.64
N VAL A 180 3.72 -5.20 5.58
CA VAL A 180 4.84 -6.11 5.33
C VAL A 180 4.31 -7.54 5.36
N GLU A 181 3.18 -7.78 4.72
CA GLU A 181 2.83 -9.14 4.38
C GLU A 181 3.60 -9.53 3.12
N LYS A 182 4.45 -10.57 3.23
CA LYS A 182 5.09 -11.17 2.05
C LYS A 182 4.06 -12.05 1.35
N TYR A 183 3.29 -11.47 0.45
CA TYR A 183 2.52 -12.19 -0.54
C TYR A 183 3.16 -11.98 -1.93
N ASP A 184 2.85 -12.83 -2.91
CA ASP A 184 3.38 -12.67 -4.27
C ASP A 184 3.04 -11.25 -4.78
N PRO A 185 4.05 -10.39 -5.09
CA PRO A 185 3.82 -9.04 -5.61
C PRO A 185 2.89 -8.99 -6.82
N LYS A 186 2.81 -10.07 -7.60
CA LYS A 186 1.87 -10.19 -8.73
C LYS A 186 0.41 -10.10 -8.28
N LEU A 187 0.09 -10.53 -7.06
CA LEU A 187 -1.25 -10.44 -6.50
C LEU A 187 -1.61 -9.02 -6.01
N SER A 188 -0.63 -8.13 -5.80
CA SER A 188 -0.93 -6.74 -5.40
C SER A 188 -1.76 -6.01 -6.45
N THR A 189 -1.63 -6.40 -7.70
CA THR A 189 -2.47 -5.91 -8.78
C THR A 189 -3.96 -6.17 -8.51
N ASN A 190 -4.32 -7.32 -7.92
CA ASN A 190 -5.70 -7.66 -7.59
C ASN A 190 -6.26 -6.67 -6.56
N ILE A 191 -5.47 -6.34 -5.53
CA ILE A 191 -5.85 -5.38 -4.48
C ILE A 191 -5.89 -3.95 -5.04
N ASN A 192 -4.94 -3.56 -5.88
CA ASN A 192 -4.92 -2.23 -6.51
C ASN A 192 -6.15 -2.00 -7.40
N ASN A 193 -6.59 -3.03 -8.15
CA ASN A 193 -7.83 -2.96 -8.90
C ASN A 193 -9.05 -2.85 -7.97
N LEU A 194 -9.11 -3.67 -6.92
CA LEU A 194 -10.20 -3.61 -5.95
C LEU A 194 -10.29 -2.21 -5.31
N TYR A 195 -9.15 -1.62 -4.96
CA TYR A 195 -9.08 -0.25 -4.47
C TYR A 195 -9.72 0.71 -5.47
N GLY A 196 -9.36 0.64 -6.76
CA GLY A 196 -10.00 1.40 -7.83
C GLY A 196 -11.52 1.21 -7.90
N MET A 197 -11.99 -0.04 -7.82
CA MET A 197 -13.42 -0.38 -7.82
C MET A 197 -14.15 0.27 -6.62
N ILE A 198 -13.58 0.14 -5.42
CA ILE A 198 -14.11 0.73 -4.18
C ILE A 198 -14.20 2.26 -4.30
N ARG A 199 -13.20 2.89 -4.92
CA ARG A 199 -13.19 4.35 -5.10
C ARG A 199 -14.35 4.87 -5.95
N VAL A 200 -14.92 4.08 -6.86
CA VAL A 200 -16.11 4.46 -7.63
C VAL A 200 -17.35 4.40 -6.74
N ILE A 201 -17.60 3.25 -6.11
CA ILE A 201 -18.83 2.99 -5.34
C ILE A 201 -18.93 3.82 -4.04
N MET A 202 -17.81 4.40 -3.58
CA MET A 202 -17.78 5.36 -2.48
C MET A 202 -18.49 6.68 -2.80
N PHE A 203 -18.61 7.02 -4.09
CA PHE A 203 -19.30 8.23 -4.52
C PHE A 203 -20.70 7.97 -5.05
N SER A 204 -20.97 6.76 -5.54
CA SER A 204 -22.30 6.37 -5.98
C SER A 204 -23.22 6.14 -4.79
N GLU A 205 -24.40 6.76 -4.80
CA GLU A 205 -25.44 6.50 -3.80
C GLU A 205 -25.86 5.03 -3.85
N TYR A 206 -26.14 4.55 -5.06
CA TYR A 206 -26.52 3.17 -5.37
C TYR A 206 -25.45 2.46 -6.21
N MET A 207 -25.36 1.15 -6.06
CA MET A 207 -24.50 0.29 -6.88
C MET A 207 -25.38 -0.49 -7.86
N THR A 208 -24.99 -0.55 -9.13
CA THR A 208 -25.72 -1.37 -10.12
C THR A 208 -25.45 -2.86 -9.89
N GLU A 209 -26.35 -3.74 -10.35
CA GLU A 209 -26.14 -5.19 -10.27
C GLU A 209 -24.85 -5.62 -10.98
N ALA A 210 -24.54 -4.98 -12.12
CA ALA A 210 -23.32 -5.24 -12.86
C ALA A 210 -22.06 -4.88 -12.05
N GLN A 211 -22.08 -3.75 -11.35
CA GLN A 211 -20.99 -3.36 -10.44
C GLN A 211 -20.87 -4.33 -9.27
N PHE A 212 -21.98 -4.77 -8.66
CA PHE A 212 -21.96 -5.75 -7.57
C PHE A 212 -21.35 -7.09 -8.01
N LYS A 213 -21.72 -7.58 -9.20
CA LYS A 213 -21.12 -8.78 -9.81
C LYS A 213 -19.61 -8.69 -9.99
N LEU A 214 -19.03 -7.49 -10.15
CA LEU A 214 -17.57 -7.33 -10.18
C LEU A 214 -16.92 -7.68 -8.85
N PHE A 215 -17.54 -7.31 -7.72
CA PHE A 215 -17.04 -7.66 -6.39
C PHE A 215 -17.19 -9.15 -6.11
N GLU A 216 -18.31 -9.77 -6.52
CA GLU A 216 -18.49 -11.22 -6.48
C GLU A 216 -17.41 -11.95 -7.28
N GLN A 217 -17.15 -11.48 -8.51
CA GLN A 217 -16.11 -12.06 -9.37
C GLN A 217 -14.72 -11.87 -8.74
N TRP A 218 -14.46 -10.71 -8.14
CA TRP A 218 -13.21 -10.46 -7.43
C TRP A 218 -13.04 -11.46 -6.28
N TYR A 219 -14.04 -11.62 -5.42
CA TYR A 219 -14.03 -12.57 -4.31
C TYR A 219 -13.80 -14.02 -4.80
N ARG A 220 -14.58 -14.48 -5.79
CA ARG A 220 -14.45 -15.85 -6.34
C ARG A 220 -13.05 -16.15 -6.85
N ASN A 221 -12.40 -15.17 -7.49
CA ASN A 221 -11.05 -15.33 -8.03
C ASN A 221 -9.95 -15.26 -6.96
N ASN A 222 -10.22 -14.60 -5.82
CA ASN A 222 -9.20 -14.31 -4.80
C ASN A 222 -9.37 -15.08 -3.49
N ARG A 223 -10.48 -15.80 -3.28
CA ARG A 223 -10.71 -16.63 -2.08
C ARG A 223 -9.66 -17.72 -1.87
N GLN A 224 -9.01 -18.17 -2.94
CA GLN A 224 -7.91 -19.13 -2.90
C GLN A 224 -6.63 -18.58 -2.26
N TYR A 225 -6.55 -17.27 -2.02
CA TYR A 225 -5.40 -16.59 -1.42
C TYR A 225 -5.60 -16.27 0.07
N ASN A 226 -6.57 -16.91 0.73
CA ASN A 226 -6.89 -16.71 2.15
C ASN A 226 -5.75 -17.06 3.12
N GLN A 227 -4.69 -17.73 2.67
CA GLN A 227 -3.46 -17.90 3.44
C GLN A 227 -2.74 -16.57 3.71
N TYR A 228 -2.99 -15.54 2.90
CA TYR A 228 -2.49 -14.19 3.15
C TYR A 228 -3.54 -13.41 3.95
N LEU A 229 -3.14 -12.86 5.10
CA LEU A 229 -3.94 -12.08 6.03
C LEU A 229 -4.72 -10.96 5.32
N ILE A 230 -4.10 -10.21 4.41
CA ILE A 230 -4.79 -9.13 3.71
C ILE A 230 -5.91 -9.66 2.81
N PHE A 231 -5.66 -10.75 2.09
CA PHE A 231 -6.67 -11.39 1.26
C PHE A 231 -7.77 -12.01 2.13
N HIS A 232 -7.41 -12.64 3.24
CA HIS A 232 -8.36 -13.17 4.21
C HIS A 232 -9.31 -12.09 4.72
N LYS A 233 -8.77 -10.95 5.19
CA LYS A 233 -9.58 -9.80 5.68
C LYS A 233 -10.53 -9.28 4.61
N ILE A 234 -10.04 -9.05 3.39
CA ILE A 234 -10.87 -8.58 2.28
C ILE A 234 -11.95 -9.61 1.93
N ASN A 235 -11.58 -10.88 1.81
CA ASN A 235 -12.50 -11.95 1.41
C ASN A 235 -13.58 -12.20 2.47
N LEU A 236 -13.27 -12.03 3.76
CA LEU A 236 -14.24 -12.13 4.85
C LEU A 236 -15.31 -11.03 4.74
N GLU A 237 -14.90 -9.79 4.51
CA GLU A 237 -15.83 -8.67 4.29
C GLU A 237 -16.66 -8.85 3.03
N LEU A 238 -16.03 -9.19 1.90
CA LEU A 238 -16.75 -9.41 0.65
C LEU A 238 -17.72 -10.58 0.75
N LYS A 239 -17.34 -11.69 1.40
CA LYS A 239 -18.24 -12.83 1.62
C LYS A 239 -19.50 -12.38 2.35
N ARG A 240 -19.36 -11.65 3.46
CA ARG A 240 -20.49 -11.12 4.23
C ARG A 240 -21.39 -10.22 3.38
N ILE A 241 -20.80 -9.30 2.61
CA ILE A 241 -21.55 -8.38 1.74
C ILE A 241 -22.29 -9.14 0.64
N ILE A 242 -21.68 -10.17 0.06
CA ILE A 242 -22.29 -11.01 -0.98
C ILE A 242 -23.47 -11.80 -0.41
N GLU A 243 -23.30 -12.40 0.78
CA GLU A 243 -24.39 -13.12 1.48
C GLU A 243 -25.55 -12.19 1.85
N GLN A 244 -25.24 -10.92 2.18
CA GLN A 244 -26.24 -9.87 2.42
C GLN A 244 -26.97 -9.43 1.14
N GLY A 245 -26.34 -9.57 -0.04
CA GLY A 245 -26.93 -9.23 -1.34
C GLY A 245 -26.90 -7.74 -1.71
N TYR A 246 -26.42 -6.87 -0.82
CA TYR A 246 -26.25 -5.43 -1.06
C TYR A 246 -25.13 -4.86 -0.18
N MET A 247 -24.64 -3.65 -0.50
CA MET A 247 -23.55 -3.01 0.24
C MET A 247 -24.01 -1.71 0.92
N THR A 248 -23.95 -1.66 2.25
CA THR A 248 -24.30 -0.48 3.07
C THR A 248 -23.18 0.57 3.07
N GLY A 249 -23.47 1.78 3.57
CA GLY A 249 -22.45 2.81 3.82
C GLY A 249 -21.36 2.35 4.81
N SER A 250 -21.72 1.54 5.80
CA SER A 250 -20.76 0.94 6.74
C SER A 250 -19.84 -0.06 6.03
N ASP A 251 -20.42 -0.92 5.19
CA ASP A 251 -19.67 -1.89 4.38
C ASP A 251 -18.64 -1.20 3.47
N LYS A 252 -19.06 -0.13 2.78
CA LYS A 252 -18.19 0.70 1.96
C LYS A 252 -17.01 1.25 2.76
N LYS A 253 -17.26 1.80 3.96
CA LYS A 253 -16.23 2.35 4.84
C LYS A 253 -15.25 1.29 5.33
N THR A 254 -15.74 0.12 5.74
CA THR A 254 -14.91 -1.01 6.18
C THR A 254 -14.02 -1.52 5.06
N LEU A 255 -14.56 -1.69 3.85
CA LEU A 255 -13.78 -2.08 2.68
C LEU A 255 -12.68 -1.06 2.37
N VAL A 256 -13.01 0.24 2.33
CA VAL A 256 -12.00 1.31 2.13
C VAL A 256 -10.87 1.18 3.14
N ASN A 257 -11.19 1.13 4.43
CA ASN A 257 -10.18 1.06 5.50
C ASN A 257 -9.29 -0.19 5.36
N THR A 258 -9.87 -1.31 4.91
CA THR A 258 -9.14 -2.56 4.71
C THR A 258 -8.08 -2.44 3.60
N VAL A 259 -8.36 -1.68 2.54
CA VAL A 259 -7.47 -1.54 1.38
C VAL A 259 -6.73 -0.20 1.30
N ASP A 260 -6.91 0.71 2.25
CA ASP A 260 -6.39 2.09 2.13
C ASP A 260 -4.85 2.17 2.09
N PHE A 261 -4.19 1.17 2.64
CA PHE A 261 -2.74 1.00 2.54
C PHE A 261 -2.20 0.98 1.10
N VAL A 262 -3.04 0.70 0.10
CA VAL A 262 -2.66 0.77 -1.32
C VAL A 262 -2.10 2.16 -1.66
N SER A 263 -2.62 3.22 -1.04
CA SER A 263 -2.18 4.61 -1.28
C SER A 263 -0.70 4.87 -0.96
N ILE A 264 -0.13 4.07 -0.05
CA ILE A 264 1.26 4.18 0.44
C ILE A 264 2.13 2.98 0.04
N SER A 265 1.58 2.01 -0.70
CA SER A 265 2.28 0.79 -1.06
C SER A 265 3.49 1.07 -1.97
N SER A 266 4.60 0.41 -1.67
CA SER A 266 5.87 0.52 -2.43
C SER A 266 6.18 -0.72 -3.26
N ILE A 267 5.23 -1.66 -3.40
CA ILE A 267 5.44 -2.93 -4.13
C ILE A 267 5.68 -2.68 -5.62
N TYR A 268 4.97 -1.71 -6.19
CA TYR A 268 5.14 -1.26 -7.56
C TYR A 268 5.61 0.19 -7.61
N SER A 269 6.20 0.59 -8.74
CA SER A 269 6.44 2.02 -9.00
C SER A 269 5.12 2.80 -8.86
N ARG A 270 5.19 4.05 -8.37
CA ARG A 270 3.98 4.90 -8.22
C ARG A 270 3.15 4.98 -9.50
N LYS A 271 3.80 5.00 -10.67
CA LYS A 271 3.10 5.00 -11.97
C LYS A 271 2.33 3.70 -12.18
N THR A 272 2.99 2.56 -12.05
CA THR A 272 2.37 1.23 -12.21
C THR A 272 1.20 1.03 -11.26
N LEU A 273 1.38 1.36 -9.97
CA LEU A 273 0.31 1.26 -8.97
C LEU A 273 -0.90 2.08 -9.36
N LYS A 274 -0.71 3.37 -9.68
CA LYS A 274 -1.81 4.26 -10.06
C LYS A 274 -2.48 3.82 -11.36
N THR A 275 -1.75 3.27 -12.33
CA THR A 275 -2.33 2.69 -13.55
C THR A 275 -3.23 1.49 -13.24
N GLN A 276 -2.84 0.61 -12.31
CA GLN A 276 -3.66 -0.53 -11.88
C GLN A 276 -4.93 -0.07 -11.13
N VAL A 277 -4.81 0.99 -10.31
CA VAL A 277 -5.99 1.62 -9.67
C VAL A 277 -6.93 2.21 -10.72
N LEU A 278 -6.40 2.90 -11.74
CA LEU A 278 -7.20 3.46 -12.84
C LEU A 278 -7.97 2.38 -13.59
N GLN A 279 -7.38 1.20 -13.80
CA GLN A 279 -8.08 0.07 -14.43
C GLN A 279 -9.25 -0.43 -13.60
N GLY A 280 -9.08 -0.53 -12.27
CA GLY A 280 -10.18 -0.83 -11.37
C GLY A 280 -11.34 0.16 -11.49
N ILE A 281 -11.02 1.46 -11.58
CA ILE A 281 -12.02 2.52 -11.79
C ILE A 281 -12.75 2.32 -13.12
N ILE A 282 -12.01 2.18 -14.23
CA ILE A 282 -12.60 2.02 -15.56
C ILE A 282 -13.46 0.75 -15.64
N LYS A 283 -12.99 -0.36 -15.05
CA LYS A 283 -13.73 -1.61 -15.01
C LYS A 283 -15.08 -1.45 -14.30
N THR A 284 -15.14 -0.65 -13.23
CA THR A 284 -16.38 -0.43 -12.48
C THR A 284 -17.34 0.53 -13.18
N ILE A 285 -16.87 1.66 -13.68
CA ILE A 285 -17.77 2.63 -14.34
C ILE A 285 -18.32 2.12 -15.68
N THR A 286 -17.70 1.10 -16.26
CA THR A 286 -18.16 0.50 -17.53
C THR A 286 -18.90 -0.83 -17.32
N ALA A 287 -19.14 -1.22 -16.07
CA ALA A 287 -19.62 -2.56 -15.73
C ALA A 287 -20.98 -2.89 -16.37
N ASP A 288 -21.87 -1.92 -16.43
CA ASP A 288 -23.24 -2.01 -16.97
C ASP A 288 -23.34 -1.67 -18.47
N ASN A 289 -22.20 -1.55 -19.16
CA ASN A 289 -22.13 -1.11 -20.57
C ASN A 289 -22.66 0.31 -20.81
N SER A 290 -22.84 1.10 -19.75
CA SER A 290 -23.15 2.53 -19.83
C SER A 290 -22.10 3.30 -19.05
N VAL A 291 -21.97 4.60 -19.29
CA VAL A 291 -21.13 5.49 -18.48
C VAL A 291 -21.87 6.79 -18.32
N THR A 292 -22.05 7.22 -17.07
CA THR A 292 -22.76 8.45 -16.73
C THR A 292 -21.83 9.67 -16.66
N LEU A 293 -22.40 10.88 -16.77
CA LEU A 293 -21.65 12.13 -16.56
C LEU A 293 -21.12 12.25 -15.13
N GLU A 294 -21.86 11.71 -14.16
CA GLU A 294 -21.43 11.66 -12.76
C GLU A 294 -20.16 10.81 -12.62
N GLU A 295 -20.15 9.58 -13.15
CA GLU A 295 -18.98 8.70 -13.14
C GLU A 295 -17.78 9.34 -13.85
N LEU A 296 -17.99 9.98 -15.00
CA LEU A 296 -16.94 10.73 -15.69
C LEU A 296 -16.41 11.89 -14.86
N THR A 297 -17.27 12.57 -14.11
CA THR A 297 -16.86 13.66 -13.21
C THR A 297 -15.97 13.11 -12.09
N HIS A 298 -16.33 11.98 -11.48
CA HIS A 298 -15.51 11.33 -10.45
C HIS A 298 -14.18 10.83 -11.02
N LEU A 299 -14.21 10.22 -12.21
CA LEU A 299 -13.01 9.81 -12.93
C LEU A 299 -12.11 11.02 -13.21
N LYS A 300 -12.63 12.15 -13.68
CA LYS A 300 -11.86 13.39 -13.90
C LYS A 300 -11.19 13.87 -12.61
N ARG A 301 -11.91 13.90 -11.49
CA ARG A 301 -11.34 14.29 -10.19
C ARG A 301 -10.18 13.36 -9.81
N TRP A 302 -10.33 12.05 -10.02
CA TRP A 302 -9.25 11.10 -9.76
C TRP A 302 -8.04 11.34 -10.67
N LEU A 303 -8.26 11.54 -11.98
CA LEU A 303 -7.19 11.81 -12.95
C LEU A 303 -6.42 13.07 -12.57
N MET A 304 -7.11 14.17 -12.24
CA MET A 304 -6.50 15.44 -11.85
C MET A 304 -5.67 15.36 -10.56
N ARG A 305 -6.00 14.45 -9.63
CA ARG A 305 -5.17 14.16 -8.44
C ARG A 305 -3.97 13.26 -8.74
N ASN A 306 -3.88 12.73 -9.96
CA ASN A 306 -2.90 11.74 -10.38
C ASN A 306 -2.14 12.15 -11.65
N THR A 307 -1.91 13.46 -11.84
CA THR A 307 -1.17 14.05 -12.98
C THR A 307 0.24 13.49 -13.19
N SER A 308 0.82 12.86 -12.17
CA SER A 308 2.04 12.05 -12.28
C SER A 308 1.99 10.93 -13.36
N LEU A 309 0.79 10.57 -13.81
CA LEU A 309 0.55 9.60 -14.88
C LEU A 309 0.61 10.19 -16.28
N LYS A 310 0.72 11.51 -16.46
CA LYS A 310 0.84 12.14 -17.79
C LYS A 310 1.96 11.48 -18.62
N GLY A 311 1.68 11.18 -19.88
CA GLY A 311 2.55 10.42 -20.80
C GLY A 311 2.47 8.89 -20.65
N THR A 312 1.71 8.40 -19.66
CA THR A 312 1.52 6.96 -19.41
C THR A 312 0.22 6.51 -20.04
N TYR A 313 0.27 5.48 -20.87
CA TYR A 313 -0.94 4.91 -21.46
C TYR A 313 -1.74 4.11 -20.39
N PRO A 314 -3.08 4.14 -20.36
CA PRO A 314 -4.01 4.92 -21.20
C PRO A 314 -4.40 6.31 -20.64
N TYR A 315 -3.71 6.83 -19.60
CA TYR A 315 -4.12 8.01 -18.84
C TYR A 315 -4.50 9.22 -19.71
N ASP A 316 -3.63 9.63 -20.65
CA ASP A 316 -3.87 10.85 -21.45
C ASP A 316 -5.09 10.71 -22.36
N LYS A 317 -5.35 9.49 -22.85
CA LYS A 317 -6.51 9.19 -23.69
C LYS A 317 -7.80 9.24 -22.89
N ILE A 318 -7.81 8.58 -21.74
CA ILE A 318 -8.97 8.59 -20.85
C ILE A 318 -9.27 10.04 -20.46
N LEU A 319 -8.25 10.82 -20.06
CA LEU A 319 -8.43 12.24 -19.74
C LEU A 319 -9.01 13.04 -20.90
N LYS A 320 -8.57 12.78 -22.14
CA LYS A 320 -9.14 13.42 -23.33
C LYS A 320 -10.62 13.07 -23.50
N ILE A 321 -10.97 11.78 -23.51
CA ILE A 321 -12.35 11.30 -23.64
C ILE A 321 -13.24 11.94 -22.55
N THR A 322 -12.81 11.86 -21.29
CA THR A 322 -13.52 12.42 -20.15
C THR A 322 -13.73 13.93 -20.30
N ASN A 323 -12.74 14.69 -20.76
CA ASN A 323 -12.89 16.14 -20.95
C ASN A 323 -13.87 16.48 -22.07
N VAL A 324 -13.84 15.76 -23.20
CA VAL A 324 -14.77 16.01 -24.31
C VAL A 324 -16.21 15.80 -23.86
N MET A 325 -16.50 14.66 -23.22
CA MET A 325 -17.85 14.33 -22.76
C MET A 325 -18.36 15.27 -21.66
N LEU A 326 -17.51 15.65 -20.70
CA LEU A 326 -17.91 16.58 -19.65
C LEU A 326 -18.13 18.01 -20.16
N ASN A 327 -17.38 18.44 -21.18
CA ASN A 327 -17.58 19.75 -21.80
C ASN A 327 -18.89 19.79 -22.62
N GLN A 328 -19.33 18.66 -23.17
CA GLN A 328 -20.62 18.53 -23.85
C GLN A 328 -21.80 18.68 -22.86
N GLY A 329 -21.64 18.27 -21.61
CA GLY A 329 -22.61 18.47 -20.53
C GLY A 329 -23.85 17.57 -20.57
N VAL A 330 -24.12 16.88 -21.69
CA VAL A 330 -25.20 15.91 -21.86
C VAL A 330 -24.71 14.72 -22.71
N MET A 331 -25.16 13.50 -22.40
CA MET A 331 -24.84 12.29 -23.18
C MET A 331 -26.10 11.48 -23.47
N THR A 332 -26.34 11.17 -24.74
CA THR A 332 -27.37 10.22 -25.19
C THR A 332 -27.00 8.79 -24.79
N ALA A 333 -27.99 7.88 -24.70
CA ALA A 333 -27.73 6.47 -24.36
C ALA A 333 -26.70 5.81 -25.30
N LYS A 334 -26.74 6.15 -26.60
CA LYS A 334 -25.78 5.65 -27.60
C LYS A 334 -24.36 6.17 -27.35
N GLU A 335 -24.23 7.42 -26.90
CA GLU A 335 -22.91 7.97 -26.50
C GLU A 335 -22.40 7.30 -25.24
N GLN A 336 -23.26 7.10 -24.23
CA GLN A 336 -22.88 6.41 -22.99
C GLN A 336 -22.35 5.00 -23.26
N GLU A 337 -23.04 4.23 -24.10
CA GLU A 337 -22.61 2.89 -24.53
C GLU A 337 -21.31 2.93 -25.32
N LYS A 338 -21.20 3.85 -26.29
CA LYS A 338 -19.98 4.02 -27.10
C LYS A 338 -18.77 4.33 -26.24
N ILE A 339 -18.90 5.25 -25.28
CA ILE A 339 -17.82 5.65 -24.39
C ILE A 339 -17.47 4.50 -23.43
N SER A 340 -18.48 3.76 -22.94
CA SER A 340 -18.25 2.55 -22.16
C SER A 340 -17.37 1.55 -22.94
N GLN A 341 -17.69 1.29 -24.21
CA GLN A 341 -16.91 0.39 -25.05
C GLN A 341 -15.51 0.94 -25.35
N GLU A 342 -15.38 2.24 -25.65
CA GLU A 342 -14.07 2.87 -25.92
C GLU A 342 -13.15 2.78 -24.70
N LEU A 343 -13.67 3.03 -23.49
CA LEU A 343 -12.90 2.90 -22.25
C LEU A 343 -12.52 1.44 -21.94
N LYS A 344 -13.41 0.47 -22.21
CA LYS A 344 -13.09 -0.97 -22.08
C LYS A 344 -11.95 -1.37 -23.00
N ASP A 345 -11.99 -0.93 -24.25
CA ASP A 345 -10.96 -1.23 -25.25
C ASP A 345 -9.58 -0.68 -24.85
N LEU A 346 -9.52 0.47 -24.18
CA LEU A 346 -8.26 1.05 -23.70
C LEU A 346 -7.59 0.21 -22.61
N ILE A 347 -8.38 -0.41 -21.73
CA ILE A 347 -7.84 -1.24 -20.63
C ILE A 347 -7.73 -2.73 -20.98
N ASN A 348 -8.40 -3.16 -22.06
CA ASN A 348 -8.34 -4.54 -22.57
C ASN A 348 -8.09 -4.56 -24.09
N PRO A 349 -6.86 -4.29 -24.55
CA PRO A 349 -6.55 -4.18 -25.98
C PRO A 349 -6.51 -5.49 -26.76
N ILE A 350 -6.50 -6.62 -26.07
CA ILE A 350 -6.44 -7.93 -26.71
C ILE A 350 -7.88 -8.36 -26.96
N LYS A 351 -8.29 -8.32 -28.22
CA LYS A 351 -9.59 -8.81 -28.63
C LYS A 351 -9.43 -10.22 -29.17
N THR A 352 -10.21 -11.15 -28.62
CA THR A 352 -10.45 -12.41 -29.33
C THR A 352 -11.34 -12.07 -30.52
N THR A 353 -10.80 -12.18 -31.73
CA THR A 353 -11.49 -11.84 -32.97
C THR A 353 -11.65 -13.07 -33.86
N ASN A 354 -12.75 -13.16 -34.62
CA ASN A 354 -12.89 -14.18 -35.66
C ASN A 354 -12.34 -13.69 -37.01
N GLU A 355 -11.68 -12.52 -37.06
CA GLU A 355 -11.03 -12.03 -38.26
C GLU A 355 -9.93 -12.99 -38.72
N GLU A 356 -10.06 -13.48 -39.96
CA GLU A 356 -8.97 -14.19 -40.63
C GLU A 356 -7.79 -13.25 -40.88
N PHE A 357 -6.58 -13.74 -40.64
CA PHE A 357 -5.34 -13.06 -41.00
C PHE A 357 -4.32 -14.05 -41.57
N THR A 358 -3.41 -13.54 -42.41
CA THR A 358 -2.38 -14.36 -43.06
C THR A 358 -1.07 -14.29 -42.29
N LEU A 359 -0.29 -15.37 -42.35
CA LEU A 359 1.01 -15.46 -41.66
C LEU A 359 2.20 -15.20 -42.59
N LYS A 360 2.11 -15.65 -43.84
CA LYS A 360 3.21 -15.58 -44.80
C LYS A 360 3.72 -14.14 -45.01
N ASP A 361 5.04 -13.97 -44.94
CA ASP A 361 5.77 -12.71 -45.14
C ASP A 361 5.45 -11.61 -44.10
N LYS A 362 4.81 -11.97 -42.98
CA LYS A 362 4.45 -11.03 -41.91
C LYS A 362 5.50 -10.97 -40.81
N VAL A 363 5.75 -9.76 -40.32
CA VAL A 363 6.71 -9.50 -39.25
C VAL A 363 5.99 -9.57 -37.90
N PHE A 364 6.50 -10.37 -36.96
CA PHE A 364 5.85 -10.56 -35.67
C PHE A 364 6.76 -10.31 -34.46
N CYS A 365 6.12 -10.09 -33.32
CA CYS A 365 6.75 -10.07 -32.01
C CYS A 365 5.90 -10.88 -31.02
N LEU A 366 6.55 -11.53 -30.05
CA LEU A 366 5.87 -12.29 -28.98
C LEU A 366 5.88 -11.51 -27.65
N SER A 367 4.80 -11.61 -26.89
CA SER A 367 4.65 -11.04 -25.54
C SER A 367 3.87 -11.99 -24.62
N GLY A 368 4.12 -11.95 -23.32
CA GLY A 368 3.46 -12.84 -22.34
C GLY A 368 4.03 -14.26 -22.32
N GLU A 369 3.40 -15.15 -21.57
CA GLU A 369 3.71 -16.59 -21.54
C GLU A 369 2.59 -17.35 -22.26
N PHE A 370 2.93 -18.43 -22.95
CA PHE A 370 2.03 -19.12 -23.90
C PHE A 370 1.69 -20.53 -23.38
N LYS A 371 0.41 -20.92 -23.47
CA LYS A 371 -0.10 -22.25 -23.11
C LYS A 371 0.50 -23.36 -23.98
N HIS A 372 0.69 -23.07 -25.26
CA HIS A 372 1.08 -24.08 -26.25
C HIS A 372 2.60 -24.30 -26.35
N GLY A 373 3.38 -23.58 -25.53
CA GLY A 373 4.82 -23.80 -25.34
C GLY A 373 5.61 -22.54 -25.05
N ASN A 374 6.92 -22.69 -24.87
CA ASN A 374 7.80 -21.54 -24.68
C ASN A 374 7.91 -20.67 -25.96
N LYS A 375 8.38 -19.43 -25.81
CA LYS A 375 8.49 -18.47 -26.92
C LYS A 375 9.33 -18.98 -28.10
N GLU A 376 10.31 -19.84 -27.87
CA GLU A 376 11.15 -20.43 -28.93
C GLU A 376 10.35 -21.40 -29.80
N LYS A 377 9.55 -22.27 -29.17
CA LYS A 377 8.65 -23.18 -29.89
C LYS A 377 7.63 -22.39 -30.71
N ILE A 378 6.99 -21.38 -30.11
CA ILE A 378 6.01 -20.53 -30.81
C ILE A 378 6.66 -19.80 -31.99
N LYS A 379 7.86 -19.25 -31.78
CA LYS A 379 8.64 -18.59 -32.83
C LYS A 379 8.92 -19.55 -33.99
N TYR A 380 9.37 -20.77 -33.70
CA TYR A 380 9.65 -21.78 -34.72
C TYR A 380 8.40 -22.15 -35.55
N LEU A 381 7.23 -22.31 -34.90
CA LEU A 381 5.97 -22.57 -35.61
C LEU A 381 5.61 -21.43 -36.58
N LEU A 382 5.75 -20.18 -36.13
CA LEU A 382 5.47 -19.00 -36.96
C LEU A 382 6.47 -18.83 -38.11
N GLU A 383 7.75 -19.10 -37.87
CA GLU A 383 8.78 -19.03 -38.93
C GLU A 383 8.57 -20.11 -40.00
N LYS A 384 8.03 -21.29 -39.64
CA LYS A 384 7.61 -22.31 -40.61
C LYS A 384 6.47 -21.88 -41.53
N GLU A 385 5.56 -21.05 -41.02
CA GLU A 385 4.48 -20.43 -41.81
C GLU A 385 4.96 -19.20 -42.61
N GLY A 386 6.27 -18.91 -42.61
CA GLY A 386 6.88 -17.82 -43.37
C GLY A 386 6.85 -16.46 -42.66
N CYS A 387 6.58 -16.41 -41.36
CA CYS A 387 6.67 -15.16 -40.59
C CYS A 387 8.13 -14.80 -40.26
N ILE A 388 8.38 -13.51 -40.05
CA ILE A 388 9.70 -12.96 -39.70
C ILE A 388 9.69 -12.45 -38.26
N ALA A 389 10.48 -13.09 -37.39
CA ALA A 389 10.53 -12.72 -35.98
C ALA A 389 11.30 -11.41 -35.71
N LYS A 390 10.77 -10.56 -34.82
CA LYS A 390 11.47 -9.42 -34.21
C LYS A 390 11.39 -9.48 -32.69
N THR A 391 12.46 -9.04 -32.04
CA THR A 391 12.55 -9.01 -30.57
C THR A 391 11.80 -7.82 -29.95
N SER A 392 11.61 -6.74 -30.72
CA SER A 392 10.96 -5.51 -30.26
C SER A 392 9.83 -5.07 -31.19
N VAL A 393 8.82 -4.42 -30.58
CA VAL A 393 7.69 -3.82 -31.30
C VAL A 393 8.16 -2.54 -32.01
N SER A 394 7.82 -2.38 -33.30
CA SER A 394 8.14 -1.21 -34.12
C SER A 394 7.07 -1.03 -35.21
N GLN A 395 7.14 0.06 -36.00
CA GLN A 395 6.24 0.29 -37.13
C GLN A 395 6.31 -0.80 -38.21
N LYS A 396 7.40 -1.58 -38.25
CA LYS A 396 7.58 -2.69 -39.19
C LYS A 396 6.93 -3.99 -38.73
N VAL A 397 6.42 -4.05 -37.50
CA VAL A 397 5.79 -5.26 -36.95
C VAL A 397 4.32 -5.27 -37.35
N ASP A 398 3.90 -6.30 -38.09
CA ASP A 398 2.51 -6.54 -38.46
C ASP A 398 1.72 -7.09 -37.26
N TYR A 399 2.30 -8.05 -36.50
CA TYR A 399 1.60 -8.75 -35.44
C TYR A 399 2.35 -8.75 -34.10
N LEU A 400 1.64 -8.39 -33.03
CA LEU A 400 2.04 -8.69 -31.67
C LEU A 400 1.20 -9.84 -31.14
N PHE A 401 1.75 -11.04 -31.12
CA PHE A 401 1.08 -12.20 -30.50
C PHE A 401 1.29 -12.18 -28.99
N VAL A 402 0.20 -12.36 -28.26
CA VAL A 402 0.20 -12.30 -26.79
C VAL A 402 -0.28 -13.62 -26.21
N GLY A 403 0.55 -14.23 -25.37
CA GLY A 403 0.26 -15.49 -24.70
C GLY A 403 -0.87 -15.39 -23.66
N ASP A 404 -1.69 -16.45 -23.57
CA ASP A 404 -2.85 -16.55 -22.69
C ASP A 404 -2.50 -17.12 -21.30
N LEU A 405 -1.29 -17.67 -21.10
CA LEU A 405 -0.76 -17.89 -19.75
C LEU A 405 -0.39 -16.53 -19.17
N GLY A 406 -1.42 -15.76 -18.83
CA GLY A 406 -1.23 -14.64 -17.94
C GLY A 406 -0.53 -15.12 -16.67
N SER A 407 0.44 -14.34 -16.19
CA SER A 407 0.64 -14.24 -14.73
C SER A 407 -0.74 -13.99 -14.07
N PRO A 408 -1.04 -14.47 -12.86
CA PRO A 408 -2.27 -14.10 -12.14
C PRO A 408 -2.59 -12.57 -12.16
N ALA A 409 -1.55 -11.74 -12.29
CA ALA A 409 -1.60 -10.28 -12.49
C ALA A 409 -2.25 -9.78 -13.81
N TRP A 410 -2.38 -10.64 -14.83
CA TRP A 410 -2.93 -10.28 -16.15
C TRP A 410 -4.45 -10.16 -16.14
N LYS A 411 -5.12 -11.03 -15.38
CA LYS A 411 -6.57 -10.95 -15.15
C LYS A 411 -7.01 -9.62 -14.52
N TYR A 412 -6.04 -8.89 -13.97
CA TYR A 412 -6.17 -7.62 -13.28
C TYR A 412 -5.31 -6.51 -13.92
N GLY A 413 -4.95 -6.62 -15.20
CA GLY A 413 -4.58 -5.44 -15.99
C GLY A 413 -3.12 -4.98 -15.95
N ASN A 414 -2.12 -5.80 -15.59
CA ASN A 414 -0.74 -5.40 -15.89
C ASN A 414 -0.47 -5.50 -17.42
N ILE A 415 -0.80 -4.46 -18.18
CA ILE A 415 -0.57 -4.38 -19.63
C ILE A 415 0.94 -4.33 -19.87
N GLY A 416 1.49 -5.37 -20.50
CA GLY A 416 2.92 -5.47 -20.77
C GLY A 416 3.45 -4.33 -21.66
N GLY A 417 4.71 -3.94 -21.46
CA GLY A 417 5.30 -2.79 -22.17
C GLY A 417 5.29 -2.90 -23.70
N LYS A 418 5.36 -4.12 -24.26
CA LYS A 418 5.22 -4.36 -25.71
C LYS A 418 3.81 -4.02 -26.21
N ILE A 419 2.78 -4.30 -25.42
CA ILE A 419 1.38 -4.02 -25.75
C ILE A 419 1.12 -2.53 -25.68
N VAL A 420 1.60 -1.86 -24.62
CA VAL A 420 1.54 -0.40 -24.53
C VAL A 420 2.21 0.26 -25.73
N LYS A 421 3.37 -0.28 -26.18
CA LYS A 421 4.05 0.23 -27.38
C LYS A 421 3.23 -0.02 -28.65
N ALA A 422 2.60 -1.19 -28.79
CA ALA A 422 1.74 -1.50 -29.92
C ALA A 422 0.50 -0.60 -29.98
N GLN A 423 -0.17 -0.36 -28.85
CA GLN A 423 -1.31 0.57 -28.77
C GLN A 423 -0.90 1.98 -29.18
N LYS A 424 0.23 2.49 -28.67
CA LYS A 424 0.77 3.80 -29.10
C LYS A 424 1.05 3.87 -30.61
N LEU A 425 1.47 2.77 -31.23
CA LEU A 425 1.65 2.71 -32.68
C LEU A 425 0.32 2.73 -33.42
N GLN A 426 -0.69 1.97 -32.97
CA GLN A 426 -2.05 2.00 -33.54
C GLN A 426 -2.63 3.43 -33.48
N ASP A 427 -2.44 4.13 -32.36
CA ASP A 427 -2.90 5.51 -32.17
C ASP A 427 -2.27 6.51 -33.15
N ASN A 428 -1.05 6.23 -33.58
CA ASN A 428 -0.32 7.02 -34.57
C ASN A 428 -0.56 6.52 -36.00
N GLY A 429 -1.63 5.74 -36.25
CA GLY A 429 -2.00 5.22 -37.57
C GLY A 429 -1.25 3.95 -38.00
N GLY A 430 -0.48 3.34 -37.11
CA GLY A 430 0.22 2.09 -37.37
C GLY A 430 -0.75 0.91 -37.57
N LYS A 431 -0.40 0.00 -38.49
CA LYS A 431 -1.25 -1.14 -38.88
C LYS A 431 -1.03 -2.40 -38.02
N ILE A 432 -0.25 -2.31 -36.94
CA ILE A 432 0.04 -3.45 -36.08
C ILE A 432 -1.25 -4.01 -35.47
N LYS A 433 -1.46 -5.32 -35.57
CA LYS A 433 -2.55 -6.02 -34.87
C LYS A 433 -2.01 -6.70 -33.61
N ILE A 434 -2.78 -6.61 -32.52
CA ILE A 434 -2.50 -7.31 -31.26
C ILE A 434 -3.42 -8.52 -31.22
N ILE A 435 -2.85 -9.73 -31.19
CA ILE A 435 -3.56 -10.99 -31.42
C ILE A 435 -3.37 -11.90 -30.19
N SER A 436 -4.46 -12.47 -29.67
CA SER A 436 -4.41 -13.43 -28.56
C SER A 436 -3.80 -14.76 -29.01
N GLU A 437 -3.29 -15.54 -28.05
CA GLU A 437 -2.80 -16.88 -28.33
C GLU A 437 -3.94 -17.78 -28.85
N GLU A 438 -5.13 -17.71 -28.25
CA GLU A 438 -6.32 -18.41 -28.76
C GLU A 438 -6.55 -18.17 -30.26
N ASN A 439 -6.45 -16.92 -30.73
CA ASN A 439 -6.63 -16.63 -32.15
C ASN A 439 -5.49 -17.11 -33.03
N LEU A 440 -4.25 -16.99 -32.54
CA LEU A 440 -3.10 -17.52 -33.26
C LEU A 440 -3.27 -19.02 -33.53
N PHE A 441 -3.67 -19.78 -32.51
CA PHE A 441 -3.77 -21.24 -32.62
C PHE A 441 -4.99 -21.71 -33.41
N LYS A 442 -6.09 -20.94 -33.43
CA LYS A 442 -7.19 -21.17 -34.39
C LYS A 442 -6.71 -21.14 -35.84
N ILE A 443 -5.80 -20.22 -36.19
CA ILE A 443 -5.27 -20.11 -37.56
C ILE A 443 -4.21 -21.18 -37.86
N LEU A 444 -3.36 -21.51 -36.89
CA LEU A 444 -2.40 -22.61 -37.02
C LEU A 444 -3.08 -23.99 -37.08
N LYS A 445 -4.41 -24.07 -36.94
CA LYS A 445 -5.22 -25.30 -36.94
C LYS A 445 -4.69 -26.34 -35.95
N TYR A 446 -4.32 -25.88 -34.77
CA TYR A 446 -3.72 -26.67 -33.70
C TYR A 446 -4.69 -26.96 -32.57
#